data_AF-A0A2E8LFY7-F1
#
_entry.id   AF-A0A2E8LFY7-F1
#
_cell.length_a   1.000
_cell.length_b   1.000
_cell.length_c   1.000
_cell.angle_alpha   90.00
_cell.angle_beta   90.00
_cell.angle_gamma   90.00
#
_symmetry.space_group_name_H-M   'P 1'
#
loop_
_entity.id
_entity.type
_entity.pdbx_description
1 polymer ?
#
loop_
_entity_poly.entity_id
_entity_poly.type
_entity_poly.pdbx_seq_one_letter_code
_entity_poly.pdbx_strand_id
1 'polypeptide(L)'
;METYKAYERPADVVTGNAADDYERREPGLAGMWEGVRYQIYEAADGHVLFMASEQAFWRNFCEGVDRMELFERWPGSKYADHARQNTELQVELREIFRTKTCAEWLDFANEVNTPIAPVNTPKNVVEDPQFQHRLPMYRVEDVGAEQLPLPVYVEGQLPPTPTMAPEIGEQTDEVLAGLGYDADRIADLRQRGVAGPRG
;
A
#
# COMPACT_ATOMS: atom_id res chain seq x y z
N MET A 1 8.97 2.56 0.12
CA MET A 1 8.43 3.67 -0.68
C MET A 1 9.45 4.78 -0.63
N GLU A 2 10.12 5.07 -1.75
CA GLU A 2 11.07 6.18 -1.77
C GLU A 2 10.32 7.48 -1.56
N THR A 3 10.76 8.28 -0.60
CA THR A 3 10.20 9.61 -0.35
C THR A 3 10.92 10.63 -1.22
N TYR A 4 10.26 11.74 -1.56
CA TYR A 4 10.87 12.85 -2.32
C TYR A 4 12.19 13.36 -1.70
N LYS A 5 12.40 13.19 -0.39
CA LYS A 5 13.65 13.53 0.31
C LYS A 5 14.90 12.83 -0.23
N ALA A 6 14.79 11.59 -0.72
CA ALA A 6 15.92 10.93 -1.37
C ALA A 6 16.29 11.69 -2.66
N TYR A 7 15.28 12.22 -3.33
CA TYR A 7 15.39 12.96 -4.58
C TYR A 7 15.75 14.45 -4.41
N GLU A 8 16.03 14.92 -3.20
CA GLU A 8 16.69 16.21 -2.98
C GLU A 8 18.22 16.09 -3.09
N ARG A 9 18.75 14.86 -3.09
CA ARG A 9 20.19 14.61 -3.17
C ARG A 9 20.70 14.72 -4.62
N PRO A 10 22.01 15.01 -4.81
CA PRO A 10 22.62 15.04 -6.14
C PRO A 10 22.38 13.74 -6.93
N ALA A 11 22.26 13.85 -8.26
CA ALA A 11 21.91 12.73 -9.14
C ALA A 11 23.01 11.65 -9.25
N ASP A 12 24.24 11.99 -8.90
CA ASP A 12 25.37 11.08 -8.74
C ASP A 12 25.35 10.31 -7.41
N VAL A 13 24.48 10.70 -6.47
CA VAL A 13 24.32 10.05 -5.15
C VAL A 13 23.06 9.18 -5.09
N VAL A 14 21.98 9.62 -5.73
CA VAL A 14 20.73 8.85 -5.84
C VAL A 14 20.43 8.65 -7.33
N THR A 15 20.76 7.44 -7.79
CA THR A 15 20.48 6.98 -9.15
C THR A 15 19.17 6.17 -9.19
N GLY A 16 18.66 5.90 -10.38
CA GLY A 16 17.67 4.83 -10.54
C GLY A 16 18.25 3.45 -10.25
N ASN A 17 17.39 2.43 -10.31
CA ASN A 17 17.81 1.04 -10.17
C ASN A 17 18.29 0.46 -11.50
N ALA A 18 19.02 -0.65 -11.45
CA ALA A 18 19.53 -1.35 -12.65
C ALA A 18 18.39 -1.81 -13.60
N ALA A 19 17.19 -2.03 -13.07
CA ALA A 19 15.98 -2.32 -13.83
C ALA A 19 15.57 -1.21 -14.80
N ASP A 20 16.03 0.01 -14.54
CA ASP A 20 15.61 1.23 -15.22
C ASP A 20 16.80 1.93 -15.90
N ASP A 21 17.87 1.20 -16.19
CA ASP A 21 19.14 1.75 -16.71
C ASP A 21 19.68 2.90 -15.85
N TYR A 22 19.47 2.82 -14.53
CA TYR A 22 19.85 3.85 -13.56
C TYR A 22 19.15 5.21 -13.76
N GLU A 23 18.08 5.25 -14.56
CA GLU A 23 17.26 6.44 -14.75
C GLU A 23 16.53 6.80 -13.45
N ARG A 24 16.78 8.02 -12.97
CA ARG A 24 16.16 8.56 -11.76
C ARG A 24 14.70 8.94 -12.03
N ARG A 25 13.75 8.45 -11.21
CA ARG A 25 12.30 8.67 -11.40
C ARG A 25 11.70 9.42 -10.23
N GLU A 26 10.80 10.37 -10.47
CA GLU A 26 10.07 10.98 -9.36
C GLU A 26 9.27 9.92 -8.59
N PRO A 27 9.37 9.89 -7.25
CA PRO A 27 8.60 8.95 -6.45
C PRO A 27 7.09 9.22 -6.60
N GLY A 28 6.31 8.19 -6.95
CA GLY A 28 4.87 8.31 -7.13
C GLY A 28 4.28 7.25 -8.07
N LEU A 29 3.11 7.55 -8.64
CA LEU A 29 2.35 6.64 -9.51
C LEU A 29 2.88 6.55 -10.95
N ALA A 30 3.90 7.32 -11.32
CA ALA A 30 4.39 7.44 -12.70
C ALA A 30 4.71 6.07 -13.35
N GLY A 31 5.26 5.12 -12.58
CA GLY A 31 5.55 3.77 -13.06
C GLY A 31 4.31 2.93 -13.40
N MET A 32 3.16 3.14 -12.73
CA MET A 32 1.94 2.36 -12.93
C MET A 32 1.10 2.80 -14.13
N TRP A 33 1.32 4.02 -14.64
CA TRP A 33 0.62 4.55 -15.81
C TRP A 33 1.35 4.26 -17.12
N GLU A 34 2.68 4.16 -17.08
CA GLU A 34 3.52 3.98 -18.26
C GLU A 34 3.93 2.52 -18.49
N GLY A 35 3.98 1.71 -17.42
CA GLY A 35 4.44 0.33 -17.44
C GLY A 35 3.35 -0.65 -17.86
N VAL A 36 3.29 -1.00 -19.14
CA VAL A 36 2.33 -1.96 -19.72
C VAL A 36 2.35 -3.34 -19.03
N ARG A 37 3.49 -3.76 -18.44
CA ARG A 37 3.60 -4.99 -17.63
C ARG A 37 3.54 -4.77 -16.11
N TYR A 38 3.24 -3.54 -15.67
CA TYR A 38 3.05 -3.13 -14.29
C TYR A 38 1.94 -2.08 -14.22
N GLN A 39 0.70 -2.48 -14.49
CA GLN A 39 -0.41 -1.56 -14.70
C GLN A 39 -1.75 -2.18 -14.28
N ILE A 40 -2.71 -1.31 -13.97
CA ILE A 40 -4.10 -1.68 -13.75
C ILE A 40 -4.83 -1.89 -15.08
N TYR A 41 -5.47 -3.06 -15.23
CA TYR A 41 -6.29 -3.42 -16.38
C TYR A 41 -7.75 -3.66 -15.97
N GLU A 42 -8.65 -3.29 -16.86
CA GLU A 42 -10.09 -3.56 -16.75
C GLU A 42 -10.34 -5.06 -17.02
N ALA A 43 -10.95 -5.72 -16.04
CA ALA A 43 -11.50 -7.07 -16.16
C ALA A 43 -12.99 -7.01 -16.49
N ALA A 44 -13.65 -8.15 -16.70
CA ALA A 44 -15.07 -8.20 -17.07
C ALA A 44 -16.01 -7.55 -16.03
N ASP A 45 -15.62 -7.52 -14.76
CA ASP A 45 -16.43 -7.07 -13.62
C ASP A 45 -15.71 -6.07 -12.70
N GLY A 46 -14.55 -5.56 -13.09
CA GLY A 46 -13.74 -4.72 -12.22
C GLY A 46 -12.35 -4.42 -12.77
N HIS A 47 -11.37 -4.34 -11.89
CA HIS A 47 -9.98 -4.05 -12.26
C HIS A 47 -9.02 -4.96 -11.50
N VAL A 48 -7.94 -5.34 -12.17
CA VAL A 48 -6.82 -6.09 -11.60
C VAL A 48 -5.51 -5.35 -11.83
N LEU A 49 -4.57 -5.49 -10.91
CA LEU A 49 -3.21 -4.99 -11.05
C LEU A 49 -2.34 -6.11 -11.62
N PHE A 50 -1.86 -5.92 -12.85
CA PHE A 50 -0.91 -6.82 -13.51
C PHE A 50 0.52 -6.38 -13.24
N MET A 51 1.41 -7.29 -12.84
CA MET A 51 2.77 -6.96 -12.38
C MET A 51 3.86 -7.86 -13.00
N ALA A 52 3.64 -8.45 -14.17
CA ALA A 52 4.57 -9.39 -14.81
C ALA A 52 5.78 -8.68 -15.48
N SER A 53 6.54 -7.93 -14.69
CA SER A 53 7.70 -7.15 -15.18
C SER A 53 8.95 -8.01 -15.38
N GLU A 54 9.08 -9.10 -14.63
CA GLU A 54 10.14 -10.09 -14.84
C GLU A 54 9.79 -10.99 -16.03
N GLN A 55 10.78 -11.27 -16.89
CA GLN A 55 10.59 -12.09 -18.08
C GLN A 55 9.95 -13.45 -17.80
N ALA A 56 10.28 -14.09 -16.67
CA ALA A 56 9.70 -15.37 -16.30
C ALA A 56 8.18 -15.28 -16.09
N PHE A 57 7.72 -14.27 -15.34
CA PHE A 57 6.29 -14.04 -15.12
C PHE A 57 5.56 -13.62 -16.39
N TRP A 58 6.21 -12.83 -17.24
CA TRP A 58 5.66 -12.44 -18.54
C TRP A 58 5.48 -13.65 -19.45
N ARG A 59 6.51 -14.51 -19.56
CA ARG A 59 6.44 -15.76 -20.32
C ARG A 59 5.30 -16.65 -19.83
N ASN A 60 5.19 -16.85 -18.52
CA ASN A 60 4.14 -17.66 -17.91
C ASN A 60 2.74 -17.11 -18.21
N PHE A 61 2.57 -15.78 -18.16
CA PHE A 61 1.31 -15.15 -18.54
C PHE A 61 0.97 -15.45 -20.00
N CYS A 62 1.90 -15.20 -20.94
CA CYS A 62 1.70 -15.46 -22.37
C CYS A 62 1.37 -16.92 -22.67
N GLU A 63 2.09 -17.85 -22.03
CA GLU A 63 1.84 -19.28 -22.15
C GLU A 63 0.44 -19.64 -21.61
N GLY A 64 0.08 -19.11 -20.44
CA GLY A 64 -1.22 -19.36 -19.81
C GLY A 64 -2.42 -18.82 -20.57
N VAL A 65 -2.28 -17.69 -21.27
CA VAL A 65 -3.36 -17.14 -22.12
C VAL A 65 -3.31 -17.66 -23.56
N ASP A 66 -2.42 -18.60 -23.88
CA ASP A 66 -2.19 -19.14 -25.23
C ASP A 66 -1.85 -18.06 -26.27
N ARG A 67 -1.01 -17.11 -25.88
CA ARG A 67 -0.55 -15.97 -26.71
C ARG A 67 0.98 -15.84 -26.69
N MET A 68 1.68 -16.95 -26.92
CA MET A 68 3.15 -16.99 -26.89
C MET A 68 3.80 -16.09 -27.94
N GLU A 69 3.11 -15.72 -29.02
CA GLU A 69 3.59 -14.76 -30.00
C GLU A 69 3.79 -13.34 -29.41
N LEU A 70 3.07 -12.99 -28.32
CA LEU A 70 3.32 -11.75 -27.58
C LEU A 70 4.69 -11.78 -26.88
N PHE A 71 5.06 -12.93 -26.32
CA PHE A 71 6.37 -13.12 -25.70
C PHE A 71 7.48 -13.11 -26.75
N GLU A 72 7.29 -13.77 -27.89
CA GLU A 72 8.27 -13.77 -28.98
C GLU A 72 8.51 -12.37 -29.54
N ARG A 73 7.43 -11.58 -29.69
CA ARG A 73 7.52 -10.20 -30.18
C ARG A 73 8.11 -9.23 -29.16
N TRP A 74 7.77 -9.38 -27.88
CA TRP A 74 8.20 -8.52 -26.79
C TRP A 74 8.69 -9.36 -25.59
N PRO A 75 9.87 -9.99 -25.66
CA PRO A 75 10.31 -10.96 -24.65
C PRO A 75 10.67 -10.33 -23.30
N GLY A 76 10.92 -9.02 -23.28
CA GLY A 76 11.35 -8.28 -22.11
C GLY A 76 12.73 -8.68 -21.57
N SER A 77 13.02 -8.23 -20.35
CA SER A 77 14.31 -8.41 -19.68
C SER A 77 14.21 -9.36 -18.49
N LYS A 78 15.29 -10.10 -18.23
CA LYS A 78 15.34 -11.15 -17.20
C LYS A 78 14.85 -10.69 -15.81
N TYR A 79 15.26 -9.50 -15.38
CA TYR A 79 15.04 -9.02 -14.01
C TYR A 79 13.94 -7.98 -13.88
N ALA A 80 13.74 -7.14 -14.88
CA ALA A 80 12.63 -6.19 -14.92
C ALA A 80 12.58 -5.51 -16.29
N ASP A 81 11.40 -5.50 -16.88
CA ASP A 81 11.02 -4.63 -17.98
C ASP A 81 9.50 -4.39 -17.93
N HIS A 82 9.14 -3.13 -17.74
CA HIS A 82 7.74 -2.70 -17.64
C HIS A 82 7.08 -2.49 -19.01
N ALA A 83 7.79 -2.69 -20.13
CA ALA A 83 7.32 -2.38 -21.49
C ALA A 83 6.79 -0.95 -21.63
N ARG A 84 7.57 0.01 -21.12
CA ARG A 84 7.16 1.41 -21.04
C ARG A 84 6.71 1.92 -22.42
N GLN A 85 5.55 2.58 -22.46
CA GLN A 85 5.00 3.22 -23.66
C GLN A 85 4.72 2.26 -24.84
N ASN A 86 4.72 0.94 -24.64
CA ASN A 86 4.39 -0.02 -25.68
C ASN A 86 2.86 -0.08 -25.90
N THR A 87 2.33 0.90 -26.62
CA THR A 87 0.89 1.06 -26.84
C THR A 87 0.26 -0.11 -27.59
N GLU A 88 0.99 -0.76 -28.49
CA GLU A 88 0.52 -1.96 -29.20
C GLU A 88 0.27 -3.12 -28.24
N LEU A 89 1.25 -3.43 -27.38
CA LEU A 89 1.08 -4.46 -26.35
C LEU A 89 -0.03 -4.09 -25.36
N GLN A 90 -0.16 -2.80 -25.02
CA GLN A 90 -1.21 -2.34 -24.13
C GLN A 90 -2.62 -2.61 -24.69
N VAL A 91 -2.82 -2.44 -26.01
CA VAL A 91 -4.09 -2.74 -26.68
C VAL A 91 -4.39 -4.24 -26.59
N GLU A 92 -3.42 -5.11 -26.89
CA GLU A 92 -3.59 -6.56 -26.77
C GLU A 92 -3.96 -6.97 -25.33
N LEU A 93 -3.25 -6.44 -24.33
CA LEU A 93 -3.50 -6.76 -22.93
C LEU A 93 -4.88 -6.27 -22.46
N ARG A 94 -5.33 -5.09 -22.89
CA ARG A 94 -6.68 -4.60 -22.57
C ARG A 94 -7.76 -5.56 -23.05
N GLU A 95 -7.63 -6.06 -24.27
CA GLU A 95 -8.60 -7.02 -24.80
C GLU A 95 -8.53 -8.36 -24.08
N ILE A 96 -7.32 -8.85 -23.76
CA ILE A 96 -7.14 -10.07 -22.97
C ILE A 96 -7.80 -9.95 -21.60
N PHE A 97 -7.47 -8.92 -20.81
CA PHE A 97 -7.96 -8.78 -19.43
C PHE A 97 -9.50 -8.67 -19.34
N ARG A 98 -10.16 -8.10 -20.35
CA ARG A 98 -11.64 -8.04 -20.40
C ARG A 98 -12.34 -9.39 -20.56
N THR A 99 -11.61 -10.45 -20.93
CA THR A 99 -12.20 -11.78 -21.19
C THR A 99 -12.58 -12.57 -19.94
N LYS A 100 -12.09 -12.18 -18.76
CA LYS A 100 -12.34 -12.88 -17.49
C LYS A 100 -12.69 -11.89 -16.38
N THR A 101 -13.38 -12.38 -15.37
CA THR A 101 -13.65 -11.68 -14.11
C THR A 101 -12.38 -11.53 -13.28
N CYS A 102 -12.40 -10.63 -12.29
CA CYS A 102 -11.29 -10.45 -11.37
C CYS A 102 -10.93 -11.76 -10.65
N ALA A 103 -11.94 -12.52 -10.19
CA ALA A 103 -11.73 -13.78 -9.50
C ALA A 103 -11.04 -14.83 -10.39
N GLU A 104 -11.50 -14.98 -11.64
CA GLU A 104 -10.87 -15.89 -12.60
C GLU A 104 -9.42 -15.51 -12.92
N TRP A 105 -9.10 -14.21 -12.95
CA TRP A 105 -7.71 -13.76 -13.13
C TRP A 105 -6.80 -14.09 -11.94
N LEU A 106 -7.33 -14.04 -10.72
CA LEU A 106 -6.59 -14.41 -9.52
C LEU A 106 -6.34 -15.93 -9.46
N ASP A 107 -7.34 -16.73 -9.81
CA ASP A 107 -7.19 -18.19 -9.92
C ASP A 107 -6.17 -18.55 -11.00
N PHE A 108 -6.27 -17.90 -12.17
CA PHE A 108 -5.30 -18.03 -13.26
C PHE A 108 -3.88 -17.67 -12.81
N ALA A 109 -3.71 -16.55 -12.11
CA ALA A 109 -2.41 -16.09 -11.61
C ALA A 109 -1.74 -17.10 -10.68
N ASN A 110 -2.53 -17.72 -9.80
CA ASN A 110 -2.06 -18.77 -8.91
C ASN A 110 -1.67 -20.05 -9.66
N GLU A 111 -2.43 -20.40 -10.71
CA GLU A 111 -2.16 -21.59 -11.53
C GLU A 111 -0.88 -21.46 -12.36
N VAL A 112 -0.75 -20.35 -13.10
CA VAL A 112 0.35 -20.16 -14.06
C VAL A 112 1.58 -19.48 -13.44
N ASN A 113 1.51 -19.11 -12.16
CA ASN A 113 2.58 -18.41 -11.45
C ASN A 113 2.98 -17.11 -12.16
N THR A 114 2.03 -16.18 -12.25
CA THR A 114 2.23 -14.80 -12.74
C THR A 114 1.54 -13.82 -11.79
N PRO A 115 2.12 -12.64 -11.48
CA PRO A 115 1.59 -11.76 -10.45
C PRO A 115 0.44 -10.90 -11.00
N ILE A 116 -0.79 -11.25 -10.61
CA ILE A 116 -1.99 -10.45 -10.74
C ILE A 116 -2.61 -10.28 -9.36
N ALA A 117 -2.99 -9.07 -8.99
CA ALA A 117 -3.60 -8.76 -7.70
C ALA A 117 -4.95 -8.05 -7.85
N PRO A 118 -5.87 -8.16 -6.87
CA PRO A 118 -7.12 -7.42 -6.90
C PRO A 118 -6.86 -5.92 -6.69
N VAL A 119 -7.64 -5.08 -7.35
CA VAL A 119 -7.70 -3.64 -7.03
C VAL A 119 -8.79 -3.40 -6.00
N ASN A 120 -8.42 -3.48 -4.73
CA ASN A 120 -9.35 -3.26 -3.63
C ASN A 120 -9.67 -1.76 -3.43
N THR A 121 -10.92 -1.47 -3.13
CA THR A 121 -11.43 -0.16 -2.69
C THR A 121 -11.48 -0.10 -1.17
N PRO A 122 -11.54 1.10 -0.55
CA PRO A 122 -11.76 1.21 0.89
C PRO A 122 -13.04 0.49 1.39
N LYS A 123 -14.03 0.30 0.51
CA LYS A 123 -15.28 -0.38 0.83
C LYS A 123 -15.13 -1.91 0.89
N ASN A 124 -14.39 -2.52 -0.03
CA ASN A 124 -14.27 -3.98 -0.10
C ASN A 124 -13.02 -4.52 0.63
N VAL A 125 -12.00 -3.69 0.86
CA VAL A 125 -10.75 -4.14 1.49
C VAL A 125 -10.97 -4.66 2.92
N VAL A 126 -11.97 -4.13 3.62
CA VAL A 126 -12.32 -4.56 4.99
C VAL A 126 -12.96 -5.96 5.02
N GLU A 127 -13.41 -6.47 3.88
CA GLU A 127 -13.97 -7.82 3.70
C GLU A 127 -12.91 -8.83 3.25
N ASP A 128 -11.72 -8.36 2.84
CA ASP A 128 -10.64 -9.22 2.38
C ASP A 128 -10.09 -10.10 3.53
N PRO A 129 -9.99 -11.44 3.35
CA PRO A 129 -9.54 -12.34 4.41
C PRO A 129 -8.13 -12.03 4.92
N GLN A 130 -7.22 -11.61 4.04
CA GLN A 130 -5.85 -11.25 4.42
C GLN A 130 -5.85 -9.94 5.21
N PHE A 131 -6.65 -8.96 4.80
CA PHE A 131 -6.83 -7.71 5.54
C PHE A 131 -7.39 -7.96 6.94
N GLN A 132 -8.46 -8.73 7.08
CA GLN A 132 -9.06 -9.05 8.38
C GLN A 132 -8.09 -9.81 9.29
N HIS A 133 -7.30 -10.73 8.73
CA HIS A 133 -6.30 -11.48 9.49
C HIS A 133 -5.13 -10.61 9.98
N ARG A 134 -4.71 -9.64 9.16
CA ARG A 134 -3.51 -8.83 9.40
C ARG A 134 -3.78 -7.50 10.10
N LEU A 135 -4.97 -6.95 9.92
CA LEU A 135 -5.35 -5.60 10.35
C LEU A 135 -6.77 -5.62 10.93
N PRO A 136 -7.02 -6.35 12.03
CA PRO A 136 -8.31 -6.34 12.69
C PRO A 136 -8.65 -4.92 13.16
N MET A 137 -9.71 -4.33 12.60
CA MET A 137 -10.15 -2.99 12.95
C MET A 137 -10.52 -2.91 14.44
N TYR A 138 -9.92 -1.98 15.17
CA TYR A 138 -10.36 -1.63 16.52
C TYR A 138 -11.72 -0.95 16.47
N ARG A 139 -12.59 -1.29 17.43
CA ARG A 139 -13.93 -0.73 17.49
C ARG A 139 -13.94 0.59 18.25
N VAL A 140 -14.95 1.41 17.98
CA VAL A 140 -15.19 2.67 18.70
C VAL A 140 -15.25 2.45 20.21
N GLU A 141 -15.83 1.33 20.65
CA GLU A 141 -15.95 1.01 22.08
C GLU A 141 -14.60 0.71 22.75
N ASP A 142 -13.57 0.35 21.98
CA ASP A 142 -12.24 0.00 22.49
C ASP A 142 -11.33 1.23 22.56
N VAL A 143 -11.36 2.08 21.52
CA VAL A 143 -10.35 3.14 21.31
C VAL A 143 -10.94 4.53 21.01
N GLY A 144 -12.27 4.68 21.02
CA GLY A 144 -12.98 5.94 20.79
C GLY A 144 -13.23 6.28 19.32
N ALA A 145 -12.71 5.48 18.38
CA ALA A 145 -12.92 5.60 16.95
C ALA A 145 -12.73 4.23 16.26
N GLU A 146 -13.21 4.09 15.02
CA GLU A 146 -12.77 2.98 14.16
C GLU A 146 -11.32 3.23 13.73
N GLN A 147 -10.42 2.31 14.07
CA GLN A 147 -8.98 2.51 13.87
C GLN A 147 -8.27 1.21 13.47
N LEU A 148 -7.32 1.31 12.54
CA LEU A 148 -6.44 0.19 12.20
C LEU A 148 -5.31 0.03 13.24
N PRO A 149 -4.90 -1.22 13.53
CA PRO A 149 -3.74 -1.46 14.37
C PRO A 149 -2.45 -1.01 13.66
N LEU A 150 -1.36 -0.91 14.43
CA LEU A 150 -0.03 -0.83 13.83
C LEU A 150 0.20 -2.11 13.00
N PRO A 151 0.56 -2.03 11.70
CA PRO A 151 0.65 -3.19 10.81
C PRO A 151 1.94 -4.01 11.04
N VAL A 152 2.39 -4.13 12.28
CA VAL A 152 3.65 -4.75 12.69
C VAL A 152 3.33 -5.88 13.66
N TYR A 153 3.81 -7.07 13.35
CA TYR A 153 3.71 -8.23 14.23
C TYR A 153 5.08 -8.47 14.87
N VAL A 154 5.10 -8.59 16.19
CA VAL A 154 6.28 -8.99 16.97
C VAL A 154 6.00 -10.38 17.51
N GLU A 155 6.83 -11.35 17.14
CA GLU A 155 6.65 -12.77 17.51
C GLU A 155 5.25 -13.33 17.17
N GLY A 156 4.69 -12.88 16.05
CA GLY A 156 3.36 -13.31 15.60
C GLY A 156 2.19 -12.63 16.30
N GLN A 157 2.43 -11.61 17.12
CA GLN A 157 1.39 -10.85 17.82
C GLN A 157 1.40 -9.38 17.43
N LEU A 158 0.21 -8.78 17.41
CA LEU A 158 0.08 -7.33 17.33
C LEU A 158 0.48 -6.69 18.67
N PRO A 159 0.93 -5.42 18.66
CA PRO A 159 1.05 -4.64 19.88
C PRO A 159 -0.28 -4.61 20.65
N PRO A 160 -0.25 -4.38 21.97
CA PRO A 160 -1.46 -4.20 22.75
C PRO A 160 -2.38 -3.15 22.16
N THR A 161 -3.70 -3.39 22.22
CA THR A 161 -4.71 -2.39 21.85
C THR A 161 -4.46 -1.12 22.67
N PRO A 162 -4.37 0.07 22.04
CA PRO A 162 -4.20 1.32 22.77
C PRO A 162 -5.44 1.62 23.61
N THR A 163 -5.30 2.47 24.62
CA THR A 163 -6.46 3.04 25.32
C THR A 163 -7.11 4.12 24.45
N MET A 164 -8.33 4.52 24.83
CA MET A 164 -8.96 5.72 24.25
C MET A 164 -8.03 6.93 24.37
N ALA A 165 -8.09 7.80 23.35
CA ALA A 165 -7.39 9.08 23.41
C ALA A 165 -7.91 9.90 24.60
N PRO A 166 -7.04 10.52 25.40
CA PRO A 166 -7.48 11.32 26.54
C PRO A 166 -8.26 12.55 26.07
N GLU A 167 -9.27 12.91 26.84
CA GLU A 167 -9.99 14.16 26.67
C GLU A 167 -9.08 15.37 26.95
N ILE A 168 -9.49 16.54 26.49
CA ILE A 168 -8.73 17.78 26.70
C ILE A 168 -8.54 18.01 28.20
N GLY A 169 -7.29 17.87 28.65
CA GLY A 169 -6.88 18.12 30.03
C GLY A 169 -7.19 16.99 31.02
N GLU A 170 -7.62 15.81 30.56
CA GLU A 170 -7.95 14.65 31.41
C GLU A 170 -6.81 14.28 32.37
N GLN A 171 -5.58 14.29 31.86
CA GLN A 171 -4.39 13.87 32.61
C GLN A 171 -3.62 15.04 33.25
N THR A 172 -4.20 16.26 33.26
CA THR A 172 -3.49 17.47 33.73
C THR A 172 -3.02 17.34 35.17
N ASP A 173 -3.91 16.92 36.08
CA ASP A 173 -3.60 16.86 37.51
C ASP A 173 -2.65 15.71 37.82
N GLU A 174 -2.79 14.57 37.12
CA GLU A 174 -1.88 13.42 37.24
C GLU A 174 -0.45 13.82 36.86
N VAL A 175 -0.28 14.50 35.72
CA VAL A 175 1.03 14.95 35.26
C VAL A 175 1.62 16.00 36.23
N LEU A 176 0.82 16.97 36.69
CA LEU A 176 1.31 17.98 37.64
C LEU A 176 1.69 17.36 38.99
N ALA A 177 0.90 16.43 39.51
CA ALA A 177 1.25 15.69 40.71
C ALA A 177 2.54 14.87 40.52
N GLY A 178 2.70 14.21 39.36
CA GLY A 178 3.92 13.49 39.00
C GLY A 178 5.17 14.37 38.90
N LEU A 179 5.00 15.67 38.66
CA LEU A 179 6.07 16.67 38.69
C LEU A 179 6.35 17.24 40.10
N GLY A 180 5.60 16.81 41.12
CA GLY A 180 5.80 17.20 42.52
C GLY A 180 4.97 18.41 42.98
N TYR A 181 3.97 18.83 42.21
CA TYR A 181 3.02 19.85 42.67
C TYR A 181 2.02 19.23 43.66
N ASP A 182 1.79 19.91 44.79
CA ASP A 182 0.75 19.51 45.74
C ASP A 182 -0.66 19.92 45.27
N ALA A 183 -1.68 19.38 45.94
CA ALA A 183 -3.07 19.61 45.59
C ALA A 183 -3.47 21.11 45.62
N ASP A 184 -2.91 21.87 46.57
CA ASP A 184 -3.20 23.30 46.72
C ASP A 184 -2.63 24.10 45.55
N ARG A 185 -1.41 23.77 45.11
CA ARG A 185 -0.78 24.42 43.98
C ARG A 185 -1.43 24.05 42.66
N ILE A 186 -1.87 22.80 42.49
CA ILE A 186 -2.63 22.39 41.31
C ILE A 186 -3.94 23.18 41.22
N ALA A 187 -4.67 23.33 42.33
CA ALA A 187 -5.90 24.11 42.39
C ALA A 187 -5.70 25.59 42.00
N ASP A 188 -4.63 26.24 42.49
CA ASP A 188 -4.24 27.62 42.10
C ASP A 188 -4.00 27.74 40.59
N LEU A 189 -3.28 26.79 39.99
CA LEU A 189 -3.02 26.79 38.54
C LEU A 189 -4.30 26.66 37.71
N ARG A 190 -5.25 25.84 38.16
CA ARG A 190 -6.57 25.72 37.51
C ARG A 190 -7.39 27.00 37.66
N GLN A 191 -7.44 27.58 38.85
CA GLN A 191 -8.18 28.82 39.11
C GLN A 191 -7.67 29.98 38.25
N ARG A 192 -6.36 30.03 37.98
CA ARG A 192 -5.72 31.04 37.13
C ARG A 192 -5.81 30.76 35.63
N GLY A 193 -6.43 29.65 35.22
CA GLY A 193 -6.50 29.24 33.82
C GLY A 193 -5.15 28.85 33.21
N VAL A 194 -4.16 28.53 34.04
CA VAL A 194 -2.82 28.07 33.61
C VAL A 194 -2.85 26.57 33.28
N ALA A 195 -3.67 25.80 33.99
CA ALA A 195 -3.85 24.37 33.81
C ALA A 195 -5.34 24.01 33.59
N GLY A 196 -5.65 23.27 32.52
CA GLY A 196 -7.02 22.88 32.15
C GLY A 196 -7.43 23.35 30.73
N PRO A 197 -8.64 22.99 30.28
CA PRO A 197 -9.15 23.39 28.97
C PRO A 197 -9.18 24.92 28.86
N ARG A 198 -8.72 25.48 27.74
CA ARG A 198 -9.00 26.89 27.42
C ARG A 198 -10.49 26.99 27.10
N GLY A 199 -11.24 27.68 27.94
CA GLY A 199 -12.62 28.10 27.64
C GLY A 199 -12.68 29.11 26.51
#